data_AF-A0A847Y9P9-F1
#
_entry.id   AF-A0A847Y9P9-F1
#
_cell.length_a   1.000
_cell.length_b   1.000
_cell.length_c   1.000
_cell.angle_alpha   90.00
_cell.angle_beta   90.00
_cell.angle_gamma   90.00
#
_symmetry.space_group_name_H-M   'P 1'
#
loop_
_entity.id
_entity.type
_entity.pdbx_description
1 polymer ?
#
loop_
_entity_poly.entity_id
_entity_poly.type
_entity_poly.pdbx_seq_one_letter_code
_entity_poly.pdbx_strand_id
1 'polypeptide(L)'
;ADPNRYKGERAVLRLQYKDSNVLYEPGKCIVCGLCVAVTEAARAPLGLTFVGRGFDVRVGVPFNRSLEEALGELAEQCVAVCPTGALSFREGKTPASLPILRTS
;
A
#
# COMPACT_ATOMS: atom_id res chain seq x y z
N ALA A 1 1.59 11.85 27.46
CA ALA A 1 1.40 10.63 26.64
C ALA A 1 2.66 9.78 26.80
N ASP A 2 2.53 8.48 27.11
CA ASP A 2 3.67 7.56 27.21
C ASP A 2 3.77 6.73 25.92
N PRO A 3 4.85 6.89 25.12
CA PRO A 3 5.02 6.15 23.88
C PRO A 3 5.23 4.64 24.07
N ASN A 4 5.56 4.19 25.29
CA ASN A 4 5.85 2.79 25.61
C ASN A 4 4.67 2.05 26.27
N ARG A 5 3.50 2.72 26.39
CA ARG A 5 2.31 2.15 27.04
C ARG A 5 1.85 0.84 26.41
N TYR A 6 1.97 0.70 25.10
CA TYR A 6 1.58 -0.49 24.36
C TYR A 6 2.82 -1.19 23.83
N LYS A 7 3.21 -2.28 24.51
CA LYS A 7 4.27 -3.17 24.04
C LYS A 7 3.68 -4.16 23.05
N GLY A 8 4.31 -4.34 21.91
CA GLY A 8 3.88 -5.27 20.88
C GLY A 8 5.04 -5.64 19.97
N GLU A 9 4.89 -6.77 19.28
CA GLU A 9 5.85 -7.18 18.27
C GLU A 9 5.85 -6.15 17.13
N ARG A 10 7.04 -5.67 16.77
CA ARG A 10 7.20 -4.78 15.62
C ARG A 10 7.24 -5.64 14.36
N ALA A 11 6.44 -5.28 13.37
CA ALA A 11 6.48 -5.96 12.08
C ALA A 11 7.90 -5.91 11.51
N VAL A 12 8.41 -7.09 11.14
CA VAL A 12 9.69 -7.20 10.44
C VAL A 12 9.54 -6.57 9.05
N LEU A 13 10.58 -5.87 8.60
CA LEU A 13 10.66 -5.34 7.25
C LEU A 13 10.42 -6.47 6.23
N ARG A 14 9.36 -6.34 5.43
CA ARG A 14 9.04 -7.23 4.32
C ARG A 14 8.70 -6.36 3.12
N LEU A 15 9.42 -6.53 2.03
CA LEU A 15 9.19 -5.80 0.79
C LEU A 15 8.64 -6.78 -0.24
N GLN A 16 7.52 -6.42 -0.88
CA GLN A 16 6.90 -7.19 -1.95
C GLN A 16 6.88 -6.34 -3.21
N TYR A 17 7.59 -6.75 -4.25
CA TYR A 17 7.74 -5.99 -5.50
C TYR A 17 7.98 -6.89 -6.71
N LYS A 18 7.73 -8.20 -6.58
CA LYS A 18 8.03 -9.17 -7.63
C LYS A 18 7.30 -8.77 -8.92
N ASP A 19 8.08 -8.58 -9.98
CA ASP A 19 7.62 -8.24 -11.33
C ASP A 19 6.76 -6.97 -11.43
N SER A 20 6.87 -6.05 -10.46
CA SER A 20 6.18 -4.75 -10.47
C SER A 20 7.12 -3.60 -10.13
N ASN A 21 6.79 -2.40 -10.64
CA ASN A 21 7.46 -1.17 -10.24
C ASN A 21 6.92 -0.62 -8.91
N VAL A 22 5.80 -1.16 -8.42
CA VAL A 22 5.25 -0.86 -7.11
C VAL A 22 5.87 -1.77 -6.07
N LEU A 23 6.33 -1.16 -4.98
CA LEU A 23 6.75 -1.81 -3.76
C LEU A 23 5.62 -1.74 -2.74
N TYR A 24 5.35 -2.88 -2.10
CA TYR A 24 4.47 -2.97 -0.95
C TYR A 24 5.25 -3.40 0.29
N GLU A 25 5.20 -2.57 1.34
CA GLU A 25 5.77 -2.83 2.66
C GLU A 25 4.64 -2.99 3.70
N PRO A 26 4.20 -4.23 4.00
CA PRO A 26 3.07 -4.47 4.90
C PRO A 26 3.27 -3.90 6.31
N GLY A 27 4.52 -3.81 6.79
CA GLY A 27 4.84 -3.26 8.11
C GLY A 27 4.51 -1.77 8.26
N LYS A 28 4.38 -1.03 7.15
CA LYS A 28 3.90 0.36 7.13
C LYS A 28 2.38 0.46 6.92
N CYS A 29 1.72 -0.63 6.52
CA CYS A 29 0.31 -0.59 6.16
C CYS A 29 -0.55 -0.57 7.42
N ILE A 30 -1.33 0.49 7.61
CA ILE A 30 -2.31 0.61 8.69
C ILE A 30 -3.69 0.02 8.31
N VAL A 31 -3.76 -0.71 7.19
CA VAL A 31 -4.97 -1.39 6.70
C VAL A 31 -6.16 -0.43 6.49
N CYS A 32 -5.88 0.79 6.03
CA CYS A 32 -6.90 1.83 5.85
C CYS A 32 -7.91 1.58 4.71
N GLY A 33 -7.60 0.68 3.77
CA GLY A 33 -8.51 0.33 2.66
C GLY A 33 -8.57 1.32 1.50
N LEU A 34 -7.84 2.45 1.53
CA LEU A 34 -7.93 3.45 0.45
C LEU A 34 -7.53 2.90 -0.93
N CYS A 35 -6.46 2.10 -1.00
CA CYS A 35 -6.05 1.46 -2.24
C CYS A 35 -7.06 0.40 -2.72
N VAL A 36 -7.74 -0.29 -1.80
CA VAL A 36 -8.85 -1.22 -2.12
C VAL A 36 -10.00 -0.45 -2.76
N ALA A 37 -10.43 0.65 -2.12
CA ALA A 37 -11.49 1.51 -2.62
C ALA A 37 -11.18 2.10 -4.01
N VAL A 38 -9.93 2.50 -4.28
CA VAL A 38 -9.50 2.96 -5.61
C VAL A 38 -9.70 1.85 -6.65
N THR A 39 -9.22 0.64 -6.38
CA THR A 39 -9.35 -0.48 -7.33
C THR A 39 -10.80 -0.94 -7.51
N GLU A 40 -11.62 -0.89 -6.46
CA GLU A 40 -13.05 -1.21 -6.52
C GLU A 40 -13.82 -0.16 -7.33
N ALA A 41 -13.56 1.13 -7.11
CA ALA A 41 -14.22 2.22 -7.84
C ALA A 41 -13.89 2.18 -9.33
N ALA A 42 -12.65 1.83 -9.68
CA ALA A 42 -12.22 1.61 -11.06
C ALA A 42 -12.72 0.30 -11.67
N ARG A 43 -13.40 -0.56 -10.90
CA ARG A 43 -13.80 -1.93 -11.28
C ARG A 43 -12.64 -2.73 -11.87
N ALA A 44 -11.47 -2.61 -11.23
CA ALA A 44 -10.29 -3.37 -11.63
C ALA A 44 -10.63 -4.88 -11.66
N PRO A 45 -10.23 -5.63 -12.70
CA PRO A 45 -10.54 -7.05 -12.80
C PRO A 45 -10.06 -7.88 -11.60
N LEU A 46 -8.99 -7.43 -10.94
CA LEU A 46 -8.36 -8.09 -9.81
C LEU A 46 -8.28 -7.18 -8.59
N GLY A 47 -7.62 -6.02 -8.72
CA GLY A 47 -7.49 -5.01 -7.66
C GLY A 47 -6.78 -5.51 -6.40
N LEU A 48 -6.84 -4.69 -5.34
CA LEU A 48 -6.40 -5.07 -4.01
C LEU A 48 -7.61 -5.39 -3.12
N THR A 49 -7.40 -6.23 -2.12
CA THR A 49 -8.45 -6.58 -1.16
C THR A 49 -7.88 -6.83 0.24
N PHE A 50 -8.77 -7.03 1.20
CA PHE A 50 -8.41 -7.51 2.53
C PHE A 50 -8.30 -9.03 2.54
N VAL A 51 -7.18 -9.54 3.06
CA VAL A 51 -6.90 -10.97 3.18
C VAL A 51 -6.74 -11.30 4.67
N GLY A 52 -7.38 -12.38 5.11
CA GLY A 52 -7.37 -12.79 6.52
C GLY A 52 -8.46 -12.10 7.36
N ARG A 53 -8.30 -12.12 8.68
CA ARG A 53 -9.26 -11.55 9.65
C ARG A 53 -8.59 -11.22 10.99
N GLY A 54 -9.20 -10.34 11.78
CA GLY A 54 -8.71 -9.97 13.10
C GLY A 54 -7.32 -9.34 13.03
N PHE A 55 -6.41 -9.74 13.91
CA PHE A 55 -5.03 -9.24 13.94
C PHE A 55 -4.20 -9.66 12.71
N ASP A 56 -4.63 -10.69 11.99
CA ASP A 56 -3.94 -11.22 10.80
C ASP A 56 -4.42 -10.56 9.50
N VAL A 57 -5.30 -9.56 9.58
CA VAL A 57 -5.79 -8.85 8.38
C VAL A 57 -4.65 -8.09 7.71
N ARG A 58 -4.57 -8.22 6.39
CA ARG A 58 -3.62 -7.47 5.56
C ARG A 58 -4.24 -7.09 4.24
N VAL A 59 -3.73 -6.02 3.63
CA VAL A 59 -3.99 -5.76 2.21
C VAL A 59 -3.14 -6.71 1.37
N GLY A 60 -3.73 -7.26 0.31
CA GLY A 60 -3.04 -8.11 -0.65
C GLY A 60 -3.79 -8.26 -1.97
N VAL A 61 -3.15 -8.93 -2.91
CA VAL A 61 -3.73 -9.29 -4.20
C VAL A 61 -4.51 -10.60 -4.07
N PRO A 62 -5.76 -10.70 -4.55
CA PRO A 62 -6.51 -11.95 -4.49
C PRO A 62 -5.85 -13.04 -5.35
N PHE A 63 -6.11 -14.31 -5.01
CA PHE A 63 -5.62 -15.49 -5.73
C PHE A 63 -4.10 -15.59 -5.89
N ASN A 64 -3.34 -14.95 -4.99
CA ASN A 64 -1.87 -15.00 -4.96
C ASN A 64 -1.21 -14.53 -6.29
N ARG A 65 -1.86 -13.56 -6.96
CA ARG A 65 -1.31 -12.92 -8.17
C ARG A 65 -0.36 -11.78 -7.81
N SER A 66 0.29 -11.21 -8.82
CA SER A 66 1.27 -10.13 -8.65
C SER A 66 0.63 -8.76 -8.39
N LEU A 67 1.40 -7.84 -7.82
CA LEU A 67 0.98 -6.43 -7.68
C LEU A 67 0.77 -5.77 -9.05
N GLU A 68 1.53 -6.19 -10.06
CA GLU A 68 1.39 -5.67 -11.43
C GLU A 68 0.03 -6.02 -12.01
N GLU A 69 -0.39 -7.29 -11.89
CA GLU A 69 -1.73 -7.74 -12.33
C GLU A 69 -2.87 -7.05 -11.56
N ALA A 70 -2.63 -6.68 -10.31
CA ALA A 70 -3.62 -6.03 -9.46
C ALA A 70 -3.79 -4.53 -9.76
N LEU A 71 -2.67 -3.85 -9.97
CA LEU A 71 -2.61 -2.39 -10.00
C LEU A 71 -2.50 -1.85 -11.42
N GLY A 72 -1.57 -2.36 -12.25
CA GLY A 72 -1.32 -1.85 -13.60
C GLY A 72 -1.36 -0.32 -13.69
N GLU A 73 -2.31 0.21 -14.47
CA GLU A 73 -2.55 1.64 -14.68
C GLU A 73 -2.99 2.40 -13.40
N LEU A 74 -3.54 1.70 -12.41
CA LEU A 74 -3.98 2.27 -11.12
C LEU A 74 -2.84 2.43 -10.11
N ALA A 75 -1.63 1.96 -10.44
CA ALA A 75 -0.47 2.03 -9.54
C ALA A 75 -0.21 3.44 -9.00
N GLU A 76 -0.22 4.46 -9.87
CA GLU A 76 0.03 5.86 -9.47
C GLU A 76 -1.02 6.37 -8.48
N GLN A 77 -2.30 6.05 -8.72
CA GLN A 77 -3.41 6.45 -7.83
C GLN A 77 -3.31 5.74 -6.48
N CYS A 78 -3.08 4.43 -6.47
CA CYS A 78 -2.94 3.63 -5.25
C CYS A 78 -1.74 4.06 -4.40
N VAL A 79 -0.61 4.41 -5.02
CA VAL A 79 0.56 4.97 -4.33
C VAL A 79 0.23 6.35 -3.77
N ALA A 80 -0.41 7.23 -4.54
CA ALA A 80 -0.74 8.59 -4.11
C ALA A 80 -1.70 8.64 -2.90
N VAL A 81 -2.65 7.70 -2.81
CA VAL A 81 -3.59 7.64 -1.67
C VAL A 81 -3.03 6.90 -0.46
N CYS A 82 -1.85 6.26 -0.55
CA CYS A 82 -1.29 5.49 0.56
C CYS A 82 -0.70 6.42 1.64
N PRO A 83 -1.33 6.53 2.83
CA PRO A 83 -0.97 7.58 3.79
C PRO A 83 0.35 7.33 4.52
N THR A 84 0.87 6.10 4.49
CA THR A 84 2.06 5.69 5.23
C THR A 84 3.25 5.34 4.34
N GLY A 85 3.08 5.43 3.01
CA GLY A 85 4.07 4.97 2.05
C GLY A 85 4.28 3.44 2.07
N ALA A 86 3.27 2.69 2.53
CA ALA A 86 3.27 1.23 2.43
C ALA A 86 3.23 0.78 0.96
N LEU A 87 2.56 1.52 0.08
CA LEU A 87 2.70 1.43 -1.37
C LEU A 87 3.60 2.57 -1.84
N SER A 88 4.64 2.25 -2.59
CA SER A 88 5.58 3.22 -3.16
C SER A 88 6.13 2.73 -4.49
N PHE A 89 6.73 3.61 -5.28
CA PHE A 89 7.55 3.17 -6.42
C PHE A 89 8.95 2.78 -5.94
N ARG A 90 9.58 1.81 -6.62
CA ARG A 90 11.02 1.55 -6.45
C ARG A 90 11.79 2.83 -6.78
N GLU A 91 12.86 3.12 -6.04
CA GLU A 91 13.65 4.37 -6.17
C GLU A 91 13.83 4.78 -7.64
N GLY A 92 13.38 6.00 -8.00
CA GLY A 92 13.44 6.51 -9.38
C GLY A 92 12.31 7.44 -9.82
N LYS A 93 11.18 7.47 -9.10
CA LYS A 93 10.17 8.54 -9.24
C LYS A 93 9.95 9.18 -7.88
N THR A 94 10.51 10.37 -7.68
CA THR A 94 10.00 11.31 -6.68
C THR A 94 8.49 11.42 -6.93
N PRO A 95 7.60 11.22 -5.93
CA PRO A 95 6.19 11.52 -6.13
C PRO A 95 6.11 12.98 -6.59
N ALA A 96 5.69 13.17 -7.84
CA ALA A 96 5.64 14.49 -8.46
C ALA A 96 4.74 15.37 -7.58
N SER A 97 5.38 16.31 -6.87
CA SER A 97 4.77 17.25 -5.94
C SER A 97 3.88 16.65 -4.84
N LEU A 98 4.48 16.36 -3.69
CA LEU A 98 3.76 16.45 -2.42
C LEU A 98 3.12 17.85 -2.34
N PRO A 99 1.78 17.98 -2.25
CA PRO A 99 1.10 19.27 -2.23
C PRO A 99 1.49 20.13 -1.01
N ILE A 100 2.00 19.52 0.06
CA ILE A 100 2.49 20.21 1.26
C ILE A 100 3.81 20.98 1.05
N LEU A 101 4.53 20.75 -0.06
CA LEU A 101 5.76 21.46 -0.40
C LEU A 101 5.55 22.51 -1.50
N ARG A 102 4.30 22.78 -1.91
CA ARG A 102 3.96 23.91 -2.78
C ARG A 102 3.52 25.11 -1.94
N THR A 103 4.46 25.65 -1.17
CA THR A 103 4.34 27.04 -0.71
C THR A 103 5.13 27.93 -1.66
N SER A 104 4.46 28.99 -2.10
CA SER A 104 4.92 30.05 -3.01
C SER A 104 6.21 30.71 -2.56
#